data_AF-A0A317VAR2-F1
#
_entry.id   AF-A0A317VAR2-F1
#
_cell.length_a   1.000
_cell.length_b   1.000
_cell.length_c   1.000
_cell.angle_alpha   90.00
_cell.angle_beta   90.00
_cell.angle_gamma   90.00
#
_symmetry.space_group_name_H-M   'P 1'
#
loop_
_entity.id
_entity.type
_entity.pdbx_description
1 polymer ?
#
loop_
_entity_poly.entity_id
_entity_poly.type
_entity_poly.pdbx_seq_one_letter_code
_entity_poly.pdbx_strand_id
1 'polypeptide(L)'
;MKQAQLEDQIYRFEQSYLEETTAGNIIKGFDNYIKGSSSGGGGATRRKATVTDADRVFSRSSAGFMRVCSPFSSLLVSFVVIWMRW
;
A
#
# COMPACT_ATOMS: atom_id res chain seq x y z
N MET A 1 16.39 -7.50 -14.21
CA MET A 1 16.96 -6.18 -13.85
C MET A 1 15.90 -5.08 -13.86
N LYS A 2 15.26 -4.79 -15.00
CA LYS A 2 14.33 -3.65 -15.13
C LYS A 2 13.13 -3.65 -14.17
N GLN A 3 12.56 -4.82 -13.88
CA GLN A 3 11.45 -4.96 -12.94
C GLN A 3 11.78 -4.45 -11.53
N ALA A 4 12.91 -4.91 -10.95
CA ALA A 4 13.32 -4.53 -9.60
C ALA A 4 13.67 -3.04 -9.47
N GLN A 5 14.21 -2.44 -10.53
CA GLN A 5 14.48 -1.00 -10.57
C GLN A 5 13.20 -0.17 -10.54
N LEU A 6 12.15 -0.63 -11.23
CA LEU A 6 10.85 0.04 -11.19
C LEU A 6 10.17 -0.10 -9.83
N GLU A 7 10.29 -1.26 -9.18
CA GLU A 7 9.75 -1.49 -7.84
C GLU A 7 10.41 -0.57 -6.80
N ASP A 8 11.73 -0.42 -6.84
CA ASP A 8 12.46 0.52 -5.96
C ASP A 8 12.04 1.98 -6.23
N GLN A 9 11.91 2.35 -7.51
CA GLN A 9 11.43 3.69 -7.89
C GLN A 9 10.02 3.96 -7.39
N ILE A 10 9.09 3.02 -7.57
CA ILE A 10 7.71 3.12 -7.08
C ILE A 10 7.70 3.35 -5.57
N TYR A 11 8.47 2.55 -4.82
CA TYR A 11 8.51 2.64 -3.36
C TYR A 11 9.01 4.01 -2.88
N ARG A 12 10.07 4.53 -3.51
CA ARG A 12 10.66 5.83 -3.17
C ARG A 12 9.73 6.99 -3.52
N PHE A 13 9.13 6.97 -4.70
CA PHE A 13 8.20 8.03 -5.12
C PHE A 13 6.92 8.03 -4.28
N GLU A 14 6.41 6.85 -3.96
CA GLU A 14 5.24 6.70 -3.10
C GLU A 14 5.48 7.26 -1.70
N GLN A 15 6.66 7.00 -1.11
CA GLN A 15 7.05 7.62 0.15
C GLN A 15 7.02 9.15 0.06
N SER A 16 7.72 9.73 -0.92
CA SER A 16 7.76 11.19 -1.07
C SER A 16 6.37 11.79 -1.28
N TYR A 17 5.53 11.13 -2.08
CA TYR A 17 4.18 11.58 -2.36
C TYR A 17 3.33 11.62 -1.08
N LEU A 18 3.34 10.56 -0.27
CA LEU A 18 2.56 10.49 0.96
C LEU A 18 3.04 11.48 2.04
N GLU A 19 4.34 11.76 2.08
CA GLU A 19 4.91 12.72 3.04
C GLU A 19 4.63 14.18 2.68
N GLU A 20 4.63 14.51 1.39
CA GLU A 20 4.38 15.88 0.90
C GLU A 20 2.89 16.23 0.88
N THR A 21 2.02 15.24 0.65
CA THR A 21 0.57 15.45 0.47
C THR A 21 -0.25 15.32 1.76
N THR A 22 -0.01 16.24 2.70
CA THR A 22 -0.67 16.23 4.02
C THR A 22 -2.10 16.76 4.04
N ALA A 23 -2.47 17.61 3.07
CA ALA A 23 -3.80 18.23 2.99
C ALA A 23 -4.85 17.34 2.30
N GLY A 24 -4.44 16.23 1.70
CA GLY A 24 -5.32 15.35 0.94
C GLY A 24 -4.53 14.65 -0.17
N ASN A 25 -4.84 13.39 -0.41
CA ASN A 25 -4.19 12.57 -1.43
C ASN A 25 -5.12 11.46 -1.90
N ILE A 26 -4.72 10.77 -2.95
CA ILE A 26 -5.52 9.69 -3.55
C ILE A 26 -5.72 8.47 -2.65
N ILE A 27 -4.97 8.32 -1.56
CA ILE A 27 -5.11 7.19 -0.62
C ILE A 27 -6.17 7.51 0.43
N LYS A 28 -6.17 8.73 0.98
CA LYS A 28 -7.01 9.15 2.10
C LYS A 28 -8.17 10.08 1.70
N GLY A 29 -8.20 10.53 0.46
CA GLY A 29 -9.18 11.47 -0.07
C GLY A 29 -8.75 12.94 0.05
N PHE A 30 -9.53 13.82 -0.58
CA PHE A 30 -9.28 15.27 -0.65
C PHE A 30 -10.23 16.10 0.22
N ASP A 31 -10.97 15.48 1.14
CA ASP A 31 -11.87 16.17 2.07
C ASP A 31 -11.21 17.33 2.82
N ASN A 32 -9.98 17.12 3.30
CA ASN A 32 -9.21 18.13 4.01
C ASN A 32 -8.75 19.29 3.12
N TYR A 33 -8.55 19.03 1.82
CA TYR A 33 -8.20 20.06 0.85
C TYR A 33 -9.40 20.99 0.59
N ILE A 34 -10.58 20.41 0.42
CA ILE A 34 -11.85 21.14 0.22
C ILE A 34 -12.19 21.98 1.47
N LYS A 35 -12.15 21.37 2.66
CA LYS A 35 -12.54 22.01 3.92
C LYS A 35 -11.49 23.01 4.43
N GLY A 36 -10.20 22.74 4.19
CA GLY A 36 -9.09 23.59 4.58
C GLY A 36 -8.90 24.85 3.72
N SER A 37 -9.40 24.85 2.47
CA SER A 37 -9.36 26.03 1.62
C SER A 37 -10.46 27.06 1.94
N SER A 38 -11.52 26.66 2.64
CA SER A 38 -12.69 27.50 2.93
C SER A 38 -12.71 28.14 4.32
N SER A 39 -11.90 27.66 5.27
CA SER A 39 -11.88 28.19 6.64
C SER A 39 -10.46 28.42 7.12
N GLY A 40 -10.02 29.68 7.10
CA GLY A 40 -8.73 30.17 7.61
C GLY A 40 -8.60 30.12 9.13
N GLY A 41 -9.01 29.03 9.79
CA GLY A 41 -8.90 28.90 11.23
C GLY A 41 -9.27 27.51 11.70
N GLY A 42 -8.41 26.93 12.54
CA GLY A 42 -8.76 25.76 13.34
C GLY A 42 -7.70 24.68 13.31
N GLY A 43 -6.79 24.75 14.29
CA GLY A 43 -5.88 23.66 14.60
C GLY A 43 -6.65 22.39 14.97
N ALA A 44 -6.78 21.48 14.01
CA ALA A 44 -6.87 20.06 14.31
C ALA A 44 -5.46 19.55 14.14
N THR A 45 -4.73 19.41 15.25
CA THR A 45 -3.52 18.60 15.42
C THR A 45 -3.05 17.95 14.11
N ARG A 46 -2.23 18.68 13.32
CA ARG A 46 -1.51 18.13 12.17
C ARG A 46 -0.43 17.19 12.70
N ARG A 47 -0.84 16.09 13.32
CA ARG A 47 0.04 14.93 13.46
C ARG A 47 0.24 14.47 12.03
N LYS A 48 1.44 14.75 11.47
CA LYS A 48 1.92 14.17 10.21
C LYS A 48 1.49 12.72 10.24
N ALA A 49 0.49 12.37 9.42
CA ALA A 49 -0.09 11.05 9.48
C ALA A 49 1.05 10.08 9.16
N THR A 50 1.43 9.26 10.13
CA THR A 50 2.53 8.32 9.96
C THR A 50 2.23 7.49 8.73
N VAL A 51 3.15 7.50 7.76
CA VAL A 51 3.00 6.69 6.55
C VAL A 51 3.04 5.23 6.97
N THR A 52 1.92 4.54 6.81
CA THR A 52 1.83 3.11 7.13
C THR A 52 2.03 2.28 5.88
N ASP A 53 2.41 1.01 6.04
CA ASP A 53 2.54 0.09 4.91
C ASP A 53 1.20 -0.12 4.18
N ALA A 54 0.08 0.01 4.90
CA ALA A 54 -1.26 -0.03 4.32
C ALA A 54 -1.53 1.11 3.33
N ASP A 55 -0.91 2.29 3.54
CA ASP A 55 -1.05 3.46 2.67
C ASP A 55 -0.25 3.30 1.35
N ARG A 56 0.64 2.31 1.25
CA ARG A 56 1.51 2.06 0.09
C ARG A 56 0.86 1.18 -0.98
N VAL A 57 -0.29 1.60 -1.46
CA VAL A 57 -1.12 0.80 -2.38
C VAL A 57 -0.42 0.52 -3.71
N PHE A 58 0.45 1.41 -4.19
CA PHE A 58 1.16 1.23 -5.45
C PHE A 58 2.25 0.16 -5.33
N SER A 59 3.06 0.23 -4.28
CA SER A 59 4.04 -0.82 -3.98
C SER A 59 3.36 -2.18 -3.79
N ARG A 60 2.22 -2.22 -3.09
CA ARG A 60 1.44 -3.44 -2.84
C ARG A 60 0.77 -4.01 -4.09
N SER A 61 0.43 -3.17 -5.07
CA SER A 61 -0.16 -3.60 -6.35
C SER A 61 0.85 -4.24 -7.31
N SER A 62 2.15 -4.15 -7.02
CA SER A 62 3.17 -4.77 -7.86
C SER A 62 3.09 -6.31 -7.77
N ALA A 63 3.19 -6.98 -8.93
CA ALA A 63 3.01 -8.43 -9.08
C ALA A 63 4.00 -9.30 -8.25
N GLY A 64 5.01 -8.72 -7.61
CA GLY A 64 5.88 -9.39 -6.65
C GLY A 64 5.16 -9.76 -5.35
N PHE A 65 4.24 -8.92 -4.86
CA PHE A 65 3.57 -9.13 -3.57
C PHE A 65 2.67 -10.38 -3.57
N MET A 66 1.97 -10.64 -4.68
CA MET A 66 1.13 -11.83 -4.84
C MET A 66 1.93 -13.14 -4.88
N ARG A 67 3.20 -13.14 -5.32
CA ARG A 67 4.03 -14.36 -5.32
C ARG A 67 4.59 -14.70 -3.95
N VAL A 68 4.78 -13.70 -3.08
CA VAL A 68 5.31 -13.91 -1.71
C VAL A 68 4.20 -14.34 -0.74
N CYS A 69 2.92 -14.01 -1.01
CA CYS A 69 1.79 -14.39 -0.16
C CYS A 69 1.14 -15.76 -0.49
N SER A 70 1.63 -16.51 -1.50
CA SER A 70 1.14 -17.88 -1.77
C SER A 70 2.17 -19.00 -1.48
N PRO A 71 2.63 -19.19 -0.23
CA PRO A 71 3.34 -20.42 0.14
C PRO A 71 2.42 -21.54 0.63
N PHE A 72 1.10 -21.32 0.81
CA PHE A 72 0.24 -22.24 1.60
C PHE A 72 -0.87 -22.98 0.82
N SER A 73 -0.81 -23.05 -0.50
CA SER A 73 -1.82 -23.80 -1.28
C SER A 73 -1.30 -25.12 -1.87
N SER A 74 0.00 -25.38 -1.85
CA SER A 74 0.60 -26.57 -2.48
C SER A 74 0.67 -27.81 -1.58
N LEU A 75 0.74 -27.67 -0.26
CA LEU A 75 0.91 -28.81 0.65
C LEU A 75 -0.41 -29.56 0.95
N LEU A 76 -1.54 -28.86 1.01
CA LEU A 76 -2.84 -29.50 1.28
C LEU A 76 -3.32 -30.36 0.10
N VAL A 77 -2.99 -29.99 -1.14
CA VAL A 77 -3.36 -30.77 -2.32
C VAL A 77 -2.62 -32.12 -2.34
N SER A 78 -1.36 -32.16 -1.91
CA SER A 78 -0.61 -33.41 -1.82
C SER A 78 -1.17 -34.36 -0.76
N PHE A 79 -1.54 -33.87 0.43
CA PHE A 79 -2.13 -34.71 1.46
C PHE A 79 -3.50 -35.29 1.04
N VAL A 80 -4.35 -34.50 0.38
CA VAL A 80 -5.66 -34.98 -0.11
C VAL A 80 -5.49 -36.01 -1.23
N VAL A 81 -4.55 -35.80 -2.16
CA VAL A 81 -4.30 -36.74 -3.28
C VAL A 81 -3.63 -38.04 -2.80
N ILE A 82 -2.82 -37.98 -1.74
CA ILE A 82 -2.19 -39.17 -1.14
C ILE A 82 -3.21 -39.98 -0.31
N TRP A 83 -4.14 -39.31 0.38
CA TRP A 83 -5.16 -39.98 1.20
C TRP A 83 -6.28 -40.63 0.38
N MET A 84 -6.54 -40.14 -0.83
CA MET A 84 -7.61 -40.64 -1.70
C MET A 84 -7.17 -41.79 -2.63
N ARG A 85 -5.93 -42.26 -2.47
CA ARG A 85 -5.32 -43.35 -3.27
C ARG A 85 -4.86 -44.54 -2.43
N TRP A 86 -5.35 -44.63 -1.19
CA TRP A 86 -5.21 -45.79 -0.32
C TRP A 86 -6.58 -46.20 0.22
#